data_AF-A0A1F5RJ33-F1
#
_entry.id   AF-A0A1F5RJ33-F1
#
_cell.length_a   1.000
_cell.length_b   1.000
_cell.length_c   1.000
_cell.angle_alpha   90.00
_cell.angle_beta   90.00
_cell.angle_gamma   90.00
#
_symmetry.space_group_name_H-M   'P 1'
#
loop_
_entity.id
_entity.type
_entity.pdbx_description
1 polymer ?
#
loop_
_entity_poly.entity_id
_entity_poly.type
_entity_poly.pdbx_seq_one_letter_code
_entity_poly.pdbx_strand_id
1 'polypeptide(L)'
;MLMQFSQDEEKHRRILEYVVESYKHNHEKFDFPDIGPPPESGTLETSPLYAKKLSELTGESKPVLLTLREFIKKENIAIALYSKLSESSHDVNIRKFFGSLVKWEQRHLDLLERQATAFAVNR
;
A
#
# COMPACT_ATOMS: atom_id res chain seq x y z
N MET A 1 5.37 -8.22 9.45
CA MET A 1 5.21 -6.82 8.99
C MET A 1 5.56 -6.63 7.50
N LEU A 2 6.71 -7.05 6.97
CA LEU A 2 6.86 -7.21 5.50
C LEU A 2 5.86 -8.23 4.93
N MET A 3 5.61 -9.32 5.68
CA MET A 3 4.53 -10.25 5.35
C MET A 3 3.16 -9.60 5.31
N GLN A 4 2.89 -8.63 6.19
CA GLN A 4 1.59 -7.93 6.23
C GLN A 4 1.46 -7.03 5.00
N PHE A 5 2.50 -6.25 4.68
CA PHE A 5 2.56 -5.44 3.46
C PHE A 5 2.31 -6.30 2.21
N SER A 6 3.02 -7.43 2.06
CA SER A 6 2.80 -8.33 0.92
C SER A 6 1.41 -8.97 0.90
N GLN A 7 0.80 -9.19 2.07
CA GLN A 7 -0.56 -9.72 2.18
C GLN A 7 -1.60 -8.66 1.79
N ASP A 8 -1.36 -7.40 2.15
CA ASP A 8 -2.21 -6.27 1.81
C ASP A 8 -2.18 -6.03 0.29
N GLU A 9 -0.99 -6.02 -0.32
CA GLU A 9 -0.84 -5.94 -1.79
C GLU A 9 -1.48 -7.13 -2.53
N GLU A 10 -1.33 -8.34 -2.01
CA GLU A 10 -1.98 -9.53 -2.59
C GLU A 10 -3.51 -9.45 -2.46
N LYS A 11 -4.02 -8.89 -1.36
CA LYS A 11 -5.44 -8.61 -1.19
C LYS A 11 -5.90 -7.58 -2.21
N HIS A 12 -5.18 -6.47 -2.42
CA HIS A 12 -5.51 -5.45 -3.41
C HIS A 12 -5.56 -6.06 -4.83
N ARG A 13 -4.55 -6.86 -5.20
CA ARG A 13 -4.51 -7.58 -6.48
C ARG A 13 -5.77 -8.42 -6.69
N ARG A 14 -6.12 -9.28 -5.72
CA ARG A 14 -7.30 -10.15 -5.81
C ARG A 14 -8.60 -9.37 -5.95
N ILE A 15 -8.71 -8.25 -5.25
CA ILE A 15 -9.90 -7.39 -5.33
C ILE A 15 -10.01 -6.74 -6.70
N LEU A 16 -8.90 -6.23 -7.27
CA LEU A 16 -8.89 -5.67 -8.62
C LEU A 16 -9.21 -6.73 -9.68
N GLU A 17 -8.67 -7.94 -9.53
CA GLU A 17 -9.03 -9.09 -10.37
C GLU A 17 -10.52 -9.40 -10.27
N TYR A 18 -11.08 -9.43 -9.07
CA TYR A 18 -12.52 -9.60 -8.88
C TYR A 18 -13.33 -8.51 -9.58
N VAL A 19 -12.95 -7.24 -9.46
CA VAL A 19 -13.62 -6.12 -10.14
C VAL A 19 -13.60 -6.33 -11.66
N VAL A 20 -12.47 -6.70 -12.24
CA VAL A 20 -12.34 -6.98 -13.68
C VAL A 20 -13.19 -8.17 -14.10
N GLU A 21 -13.19 -9.25 -13.33
CA GLU A 21 -14.01 -10.43 -13.63
C GLU A 21 -15.50 -10.13 -13.48
N SER A 22 -15.91 -9.32 -12.51
CA SER A 22 -17.30 -8.91 -12.34
C SER A 22 -17.84 -8.21 -13.58
N TYR A 23 -17.03 -7.36 -14.23
CA TYR A 23 -17.42 -6.69 -15.47
C TYR A 23 -17.74 -7.67 -16.60
N LYS A 24 -16.93 -8.73 -16.74
CA LYS A 24 -17.12 -9.76 -17.77
C LYS A 24 -18.40 -10.57 -17.53
N HIS A 25 -18.74 -10.84 -16.27
CA HIS A 25 -19.86 -11.71 -15.90
C HIS A 25 -21.19 -10.95 -15.72
N ASN A 26 -21.15 -9.66 -15.35
CA ASN A 26 -22.33 -8.86 -15.01
C ASN A 26 -22.81 -7.95 -16.16
N HIS A 27 -22.64 -8.38 -17.42
CA HIS A 27 -23.03 -7.61 -18.61
C HIS A 27 -22.45 -6.18 -18.61
N GLU A 28 -21.13 -6.05 -18.48
CA GLU A 28 -20.43 -4.76 -18.52
C GLU A 28 -20.73 -3.83 -17.33
N LYS A 29 -21.15 -4.40 -16.20
CA LYS A 29 -21.30 -3.67 -14.94
C LYS A 29 -20.23 -4.11 -13.95
N PHE A 30 -19.47 -3.15 -13.44
CA PHE A 30 -18.54 -3.41 -12.35
C PHE A 30 -19.27 -3.64 -11.04
N ASP A 31 -18.82 -4.64 -10.28
CA ASP A 31 -19.12 -4.80 -8.87
C ASP A 31 -17.90 -4.36 -8.05
N PHE A 32 -18.08 -3.32 -7.24
CA PHE A 32 -17.03 -2.75 -6.40
C PHE A 32 -17.26 -3.16 -4.95
N PRO A 33 -16.48 -4.11 -4.43
CA PRO A 33 -16.65 -4.55 -3.05
C PRO A 33 -16.19 -3.46 -2.08
N ASP A 34 -16.80 -3.42 -0.89
CA ASP A 34 -16.24 -2.66 0.21
C ASP A 34 -15.00 -3.39 0.75
N ILE A 35 -13.86 -2.68 0.75
CA ILE A 35 -12.57 -3.23 1.17
C ILE A 35 -12.21 -2.86 2.62
N GLY A 36 -13.05 -2.04 3.25
CA GLY A 36 -12.85 -1.49 4.59
C GLY A 36 -11.69 -0.48 4.68
N PRO A 37 -11.55 0.21 5.82
CA PRO A 37 -10.38 1.03 6.08
C PRO A 37 -9.12 0.15 6.26
N PRO A 38 -7.92 0.70 6.04
CA PRO A 38 -6.68 0.04 6.42
C PRO A 38 -6.65 -0.21 7.94
N PRO A 39 -6.02 -1.29 8.42
CA PRO A 39 -5.91 -1.59 9.83
C PRO A 39 -5.15 -0.48 10.57
N GLU A 40 -5.57 -0.20 11.80
CA GLU A 40 -4.88 0.74 12.68
C GLU A 40 -3.43 0.29 12.90
N SER A 41 -2.51 1.25 12.87
CA SER A 41 -1.10 1.01 13.20
C SER A 41 -0.99 0.65 14.68
N GLY A 42 -0.54 -0.55 15.01
CA GLY A 42 0.03 -0.81 16.34
C GLY A 42 1.20 0.14 16.62
N THR A 43 1.42 0.47 17.89
CA THR A 43 2.55 1.30 18.33
C THR A 43 3.90 0.68 17.92
N LEU A 44 4.85 1.54 17.55
CA LEU A 44 6.17 1.26 16.94
C LEU A 44 7.03 0.18 17.61
N GLU A 45 6.79 -0.15 18.88
CA GLU A 45 7.78 -0.81 19.74
C GLU A 45 7.99 -2.30 19.47
N THR A 46 7.08 -2.98 18.78
CA THR A 46 7.10 -4.45 18.69
C THR A 46 7.58 -5.00 17.35
N SER A 47 7.90 -4.14 16.38
CA SER A 47 8.27 -4.62 15.06
C SER A 47 9.79 -4.82 14.94
N PRO A 48 10.26 -6.05 14.65
CA PRO A 48 11.69 -6.34 14.56
C PRO A 48 12.41 -5.60 13.42
N LEU A 49 11.65 -5.03 12.46
CA LEU A 49 12.18 -4.12 11.42
C LEU A 49 12.49 -2.71 11.95
N TYR A 50 11.91 -2.31 13.07
CA TYR A 50 11.93 -0.95 13.63
C TYR A 50 12.83 -0.87 14.85
N ALA A 51 13.01 -1.98 15.57
CA ALA A 51 13.84 -2.05 16.77
C ALA A 51 15.33 -2.32 16.51
N LYS A 52 15.72 -2.72 15.30
CA LYS A 52 17.10 -3.08 14.96
C LYS A 52 17.76 -2.07 14.03
N LYS A 53 19.03 -1.74 14.28
CA LYS A 53 19.83 -0.92 13.36
C LYS A 53 20.00 -1.66 12.03
N LEU A 54 20.07 -0.95 10.91
CA LEU A 54 20.20 -1.57 9.58
C LEU A 54 21.46 -2.44 9.46
N SER A 55 22.53 -2.05 10.15
CA SER A 55 23.78 -2.83 10.32
C SER A 55 23.58 -4.18 11.02
N GLU A 56 22.50 -4.34 11.79
CA GLU A 56 22.14 -5.58 12.47
C GLU A 56 21.27 -6.49 11.59
N LEU A 57 20.71 -5.96 10.50
CA LEU A 57 19.89 -6.70 9.53
C LEU A 57 20.68 -7.10 8.29
N THR A 58 21.68 -6.31 7.89
CA THR A 58 22.55 -6.56 6.75
C THR A 58 23.87 -5.81 6.89
N GLY A 59 24.98 -6.43 6.47
CA GLY A 59 26.28 -5.75 6.37
C GLY A 59 26.32 -4.66 5.29
N GLU A 60 25.31 -4.60 4.41
CA GLU A 60 25.19 -3.62 3.35
C GLU A 60 23.85 -2.85 3.45
N SER A 61 23.93 -1.58 3.87
CA SER A 61 22.76 -0.70 4.05
C SER A 61 22.19 -0.14 2.74
N LYS A 62 23.02 -0.04 1.71
CA LYS A 62 22.67 0.61 0.43
C LYS A 62 21.56 -0.13 -0.34
N PRO A 63 21.58 -1.48 -0.49
CA PRO A 63 20.50 -2.21 -1.15
C PRO A 63 19.13 -2.00 -0.48
N VAL A 64 19.07 -1.99 0.86
CA VAL A 64 17.80 -1.83 1.58
C VAL A 64 17.19 -0.44 1.36
N LEU A 65 18.01 0.61 1.43
CA LEU A 65 17.54 1.98 1.17
C LEU A 65 17.07 2.19 -0.27
N LEU A 66 17.74 1.56 -1.25
CA LEU A 66 17.30 1.59 -2.65
C LEU A 66 15.96 0.87 -2.82
N THR A 67 15.81 -0.32 -2.22
CA THR A 67 14.54 -1.07 -2.24
C THR A 67 13.40 -0.28 -1.62
N LEU A 68 13.61 0.37 -0.48
CA LEU A 68 12.58 1.22 0.14
C LEU A 68 12.16 2.39 -0.76
N ARG A 69 13.11 3.05 -1.41
CA ARG A 69 12.82 4.14 -2.36
C ARG A 69 11.97 3.66 -3.54
N GLU A 70 12.25 2.47 -4.06
CA GLU A 70 11.46 1.88 -5.13
C GLU A 70 10.03 1.55 -4.68
N PHE A 71 9.84 1.01 -3.47
CA PHE A 71 8.50 0.78 -2.92
C PHE A 71 7.74 2.10 -2.70
N ILE A 72 8.39 3.11 -2.09
CA ILE A 72 7.80 4.46 -1.92
C ILE A 72 7.33 5.04 -3.26
N LYS A 73 8.14 4.86 -4.31
CA LYS A 73 7.78 5.32 -5.66
C LYS A 73 6.56 4.59 -6.21
N LYS A 74 6.45 3.27 -5.98
CA LYS A 74 5.29 2.48 -6.40
C LYS A 74 4.02 2.91 -5.69
N GLU A 75 4.07 3.13 -4.37
CA GLU A 75 2.93 3.64 -3.62
C GLU A 75 2.46 4.99 -4.15
N ASN A 76 3.38 5.93 -4.39
CA ASN A 76 3.05 7.23 -4.97
C ASN A 76 2.37 7.11 -6.35
N ILE A 77 2.82 6.19 -7.20
CA ILE A 77 2.20 5.94 -8.51
C ILE A 77 0.78 5.38 -8.33
N ALA A 78 0.59 4.41 -7.43
CA ALA A 78 -0.70 3.81 -7.14
C ALA A 78 -1.68 4.85 -6.57
N ILE A 79 -1.25 5.65 -5.59
CA ILE A 79 -2.02 6.77 -5.02
C ILE A 79 -2.47 7.73 -6.12
N ALA A 80 -1.56 8.16 -6.98
CA ALA A 80 -1.87 9.10 -8.05
C ALA A 80 -2.89 8.50 -9.05
N LEU A 81 -2.72 7.24 -9.42
CA LEU A 81 -3.63 6.53 -10.33
C LEU A 81 -5.03 6.40 -9.72
N TYR A 82 -5.14 5.88 -8.50
CA TYR A 82 -6.42 5.67 -7.83
C TYR A 82 -7.12 6.98 -7.49
N SER A 83 -6.37 8.03 -7.12
CA SER A 83 -6.94 9.37 -6.91
C SER A 83 -7.57 9.89 -8.20
N LYS A 84 -6.86 9.79 -9.33
CA LYS A 84 -7.40 10.17 -10.64
C LYS A 84 -8.66 9.38 -11.01
N LEU A 85 -8.67 8.06 -10.78
CA LEU A 85 -9.83 7.22 -11.07
C LEU A 85 -11.03 7.56 -10.18
N SER A 86 -10.80 7.87 -8.91
CA SER A 86 -11.83 8.35 -8.00
C SER A 86 -12.37 9.71 -8.42
N GLU A 87 -11.51 10.70 -8.66
CA GLU A 87 -11.92 12.08 -8.98
C GLU A 87 -12.61 12.20 -10.35
N SER A 88 -12.17 11.40 -11.33
CA SER A 88 -12.70 11.44 -12.69
C SER A 88 -14.06 10.74 -12.86
N SER A 89 -14.55 10.03 -11.84
CA SER A 89 -15.76 9.21 -11.97
C SER A 89 -17.02 9.89 -11.43
N HIS A 90 -18.09 9.83 -12.22
CA HIS A 90 -19.43 10.23 -11.78
C HIS A 90 -20.15 9.16 -10.94
N ASP A 91 -19.67 7.91 -10.97
CA ASP A 91 -20.23 6.81 -10.17
C ASP A 91 -19.70 6.85 -8.72
N VAL A 92 -20.62 6.97 -7.76
CA VAL A 92 -20.30 7.02 -6.33
C VAL A 92 -19.58 5.76 -5.83
N ASN A 93 -19.87 4.60 -6.40
CA ASN A 93 -19.24 3.33 -6.00
C ASN A 93 -17.79 3.27 -6.48
N ILE A 94 -17.52 3.73 -7.70
CA ILE A 94 -16.15 3.89 -8.22
C ILE A 94 -15.35 4.86 -7.32
N ARG A 95 -15.94 6.02 -7.00
CA ARG A 95 -15.28 7.01 -6.14
C ARG A 95 -14.93 6.44 -4.78
N LYS A 96 -15.87 5.75 -4.14
CA LYS A 96 -15.68 5.11 -2.83
C LYS A 96 -14.60 4.04 -2.89
N PHE A 97 -14.67 3.15 -3.89
CA PHE A 97 -13.73 2.04 -4.04
C PHE A 97 -12.29 2.53 -4.21
N PHE A 98 -12.04 3.38 -5.22
CA PHE A 98 -10.69 3.91 -5.43
C PHE A 98 -10.26 4.87 -4.32
N GLY A 99 -11.20 5.60 -3.70
CA GLY A 99 -10.92 6.40 -2.51
C GLY A 99 -10.49 5.56 -1.31
N SER A 100 -10.99 4.33 -1.18
CA SER A 100 -10.51 3.38 -0.17
C SER A 100 -9.12 2.86 -0.51
N LEU A 101 -8.84 2.48 -1.77
CA LEU A 101 -7.50 2.07 -2.18
C LEU A 101 -6.46 3.18 -1.93
N VAL A 102 -6.78 4.44 -2.22
CA VAL A 102 -5.90 5.58 -1.88
C VAL A 102 -5.54 5.61 -0.39
N LYS A 103 -6.50 5.35 0.51
CA LYS A 103 -6.22 5.34 1.96
C LYS A 103 -5.29 4.20 2.36
N TRP A 104 -5.43 3.03 1.71
CA TRP A 104 -4.54 1.89 1.92
C TRP A 104 -3.11 2.21 1.43
N GLU A 105 -2.95 2.73 0.22
CA GLU A 105 -1.62 3.03 -0.30
C GLU A 105 -0.95 4.21 0.44
N GLN A 106 -1.72 5.20 0.92
CA GLN A 106 -1.19 6.24 1.80
C GLN A 106 -0.67 5.66 3.11
N ARG A 107 -1.36 4.66 3.68
CA ARG A 107 -0.90 3.96 4.88
C ARG A 107 0.41 3.20 4.63
N HIS A 108 0.53 2.55 3.47
CA HIS A 108 1.76 1.88 3.04
C HIS A 108 2.92 2.86 2.89
N LEU A 109 2.68 3.99 2.21
CA LEU A 109 3.64 5.06 2.04
C LEU A 109 4.15 5.58 3.39
N ASP A 110 3.23 5.90 4.31
CA ASP A 110 3.59 6.40 5.65
C ASP A 110 4.48 5.41 6.42
N LEU A 111 4.25 4.10 6.29
CA LEU A 111 5.10 3.08 6.91
C LEU A 111 6.50 3.05 6.29
N LEU A 112 6.57 3.09 4.96
CA LEU A 112 7.83 3.04 4.23
C LEU A 112 8.68 4.28 4.49
N GLU A 113 8.06 5.47 4.55
CA GLU A 113 8.76 6.72 4.87
C GLU A 113 9.28 6.76 6.30
N ARG A 114 8.48 6.27 7.26
CA ARG A 114 8.93 6.09 8.66
C ARG A 114 10.09 5.11 8.74
N GLN A 115 10.04 4.01 7.99
CA GLN A 115 11.12 3.03 7.94
C GLN A 115 12.40 3.61 7.31
N ALA A 116 12.27 4.35 6.21
CA ALA A 116 13.40 5.04 5.57
C ALA A 116 14.03 6.07 6.52
N THR A 117 13.21 6.82 7.26
CA THR A 117 13.65 7.80 8.26
C THR A 117 14.39 7.12 9.42
N ALA A 118 13.82 6.06 9.99
CA ALA A 118 14.44 5.29 11.06
C ALA A 118 15.81 4.72 10.64
N PHE A 119 15.97 4.30 9.39
CA PHE A 119 17.25 3.86 8.85
C PHE A 119 18.24 5.00 8.57
N ALA A 120 17.77 6.19 8.24
CA ALA A 120 18.64 7.35 8.02
C ALA A 120 19.20 7.91 9.34
N VAL A 121 18.40 7.92 10.41
CA VAL A 121 18.78 8.45 11.74
C VAL A 121 19.72 7.51 12.50
N ASN A 122 19.59 6.19 12.31
CA ASN A 122 20.42 5.18 12.99
C ASN A 122 21.74 4.84 12.26
N ARG A 123 22.26 5.77 11.43
CA ARG A 123 23.57 5.64 10.76
C ARG A 123 24.73 5.99 11.67
#